data_AF-A0A915NVR4-F1
#
_entry.id   AF-A0A915NVR4-F1
#
_cell.length_a   1.000
_cell.length_b   1.000
_cell.length_c   1.000
_cell.angle_alpha   90.00
_cell.angle_beta   90.00
_cell.angle_gamma   90.00
#
_symmetry.space_group_name_H-M   'P 1'
#
loop_
_entity.id
_entity.type
_entity.pdbx_description
1 polymer ?
#
loop_
_entity_poly.entity_id
_entity_poly.type
_entity_poly.pdbx_seq_one_letter_code
_entity_poly.pdbx_strand_id
1 'polypeptide(L)'
;MTASLFQIRNRPDLTLDKCKEQIELAKNENKTFLRQAFQAHLAFYHLSNLTKARASLTNARTIANSKYTPPAMQARLDLQSGILHAAEDHDFKTAFSYFYEAFEAFDSVNDSKMAQNALKYMLLSKIMTDNADEVNSILVGKTVSKYSGPETDAMKALANAAKKRSLKEFNETFSKYGDQLMEDPVVQKHFSSISDTMFEKELSRLIQPYSCVQIEHISKCVGLNRDLVEKKLSQMILDKKFY
;
A
#
# COMPACT_ATOMS: atom_id res chain seq x y z
N MET A 1 0.16 -19.20 -20.28
CA MET A 1 0.89 -18.08 -19.64
C MET A 1 0.21 -17.68 -18.32
N THR A 2 -0.11 -18.65 -17.45
CA THR A 2 -1.09 -18.43 -16.35
C THR A 2 -0.76 -19.17 -15.04
N ALA A 3 0.50 -19.57 -14.80
CA ALA A 3 0.84 -20.30 -13.58
C ALA A 3 2.12 -19.81 -12.85
N SER A 4 2.83 -18.81 -13.37
CA SER A 4 4.13 -18.38 -12.81
C SER A 4 4.07 -17.18 -11.86
N LEU A 5 2.91 -16.54 -11.69
CA LEU A 5 2.73 -15.44 -10.72
C LEU A 5 2.28 -15.89 -9.33
N PHE A 6 2.00 -17.19 -9.14
CA PHE A 6 1.56 -17.79 -7.86
C PHE A 6 2.67 -18.53 -7.11
N GLN A 7 3.94 -18.42 -7.53
CA GLN A 7 5.06 -18.78 -6.67
C GLN A 7 5.26 -17.66 -5.64
N ILE A 8 4.47 -17.76 -4.57
CA ILE A 8 4.73 -17.15 -3.27
C ILE A 8 6.09 -17.67 -2.81
N ARG A 9 7.15 -17.02 -3.29
CA ARG A 9 8.51 -17.29 -2.85
C ARG A 9 8.65 -16.56 -1.52
N ASN A 10 8.59 -17.33 -0.44
CA ASN A 10 9.07 -16.97 0.91
C ASN A 10 10.34 -16.11 0.81
N ARG A 11 10.17 -14.79 0.80
CA ARG A 11 11.24 -13.80 1.00
C ARG A 11 11.01 -13.15 2.35
N PRO A 12 12.07 -12.79 3.09
CA PRO A 12 11.91 -12.18 4.40
C PRO A 12 11.06 -10.91 4.24
N ASP A 13 9.94 -10.84 4.96
CA ASP A 13 9.07 -9.67 5.01
C ASP A 13 9.95 -8.44 5.30
N LEU A 14 10.06 -7.46 4.41
CA LEU A 14 10.79 -6.22 4.68
C LEU A 14 10.28 -5.51 5.96
N THR A 15 9.00 -5.72 6.28
CA THR A 15 8.36 -5.34 7.55
C THR A 15 8.99 -6.04 8.75
N LEU A 16 9.41 -7.31 8.62
CA LEU A 16 10.14 -8.06 9.65
C LEU A 16 11.50 -7.43 9.95
N ASP A 17 12.28 -7.13 8.92
CA ASP A 17 13.62 -6.57 9.12
C ASP A 17 13.55 -5.14 9.66
N LYS A 18 12.59 -4.34 9.19
CA LYS A 18 12.28 -3.02 9.75
C LYS A 18 11.84 -3.09 11.22
N CYS A 19 11.05 -4.10 11.60
CA CYS A 19 10.65 -4.34 12.99
C CYS A 19 11.82 -4.80 13.88
N LYS A 20 12.71 -5.68 13.38
CA LYS A 20 13.92 -6.10 14.09
C LYS A 20 14.84 -4.91 14.34
N GLU A 21 14.98 -4.02 13.37
CA GLU A 21 15.74 -2.77 13.52
C GLU A 21 15.16 -1.89 14.64
N GLN A 22 13.82 -1.77 14.75
CA GLN A 22 13.19 -1.05 15.88
C GLN A 22 13.52 -1.67 17.23
N ILE A 23 13.53 -3.00 17.29
CA ILE A 23 13.82 -3.75 18.52
C ILE A 23 15.28 -3.51 18.95
N GLU A 24 16.22 -3.47 18.00
CA GLU A 24 17.63 -3.16 18.27
C GLU A 24 17.83 -1.70 18.71
N LEU A 25 17.16 -0.74 18.06
CA LEU A 25 17.20 0.67 18.47
C LEU A 25 16.63 0.88 19.88
N ALA A 26 15.47 0.27 20.17
CA ALA A 26 14.89 0.33 21.52
C ALA A 26 15.77 -0.35 22.58
N LYS A 27 16.57 -1.36 22.18
CA LYS A 27 17.58 -1.98 23.05
C LYS A 27 18.75 -1.03 23.30
N ASN A 28 19.27 -0.37 22.27
CA ASN A 28 20.40 0.56 22.37
C ASN A 28 20.06 1.81 23.19
N GLU A 29 18.80 2.26 23.17
CA GLU A 29 18.31 3.39 23.99
C GLU A 29 17.90 3.00 25.42
N ASN A 30 18.14 1.75 25.87
CA ASN A 30 17.71 1.23 27.18
C ASN A 30 16.19 1.35 27.45
N LYS A 31 15.36 1.35 26.41
CA LYS A 31 13.89 1.46 26.50
C LYS A 31 13.23 0.08 26.57
N THR A 32 13.44 -0.62 27.69
CA THR A 32 13.00 -2.02 27.88
C THR A 32 11.52 -2.27 27.56
N PHE A 33 10.63 -1.39 28.02
CA PHE A 33 9.19 -1.52 27.76
C PHE A 33 8.80 -1.27 26.31
N LEU A 34 9.47 -0.33 25.63
CA LEU A 34 9.24 -0.06 24.22
C LEU A 34 9.73 -1.22 23.35
N ARG A 35 10.90 -1.79 23.70
CA ARG A 35 11.43 -3.00 23.07
C ARG A 35 10.46 -4.17 23.19
N GLN A 36 9.89 -4.39 24.38
CA GLN A 36 8.90 -5.45 24.60
C GLN A 36 7.62 -5.23 23.78
N ALA A 37 7.15 -3.99 23.67
CA ALA A 37 5.98 -3.66 22.85
C ALA A 37 6.24 -3.93 21.35
N PHE A 38 7.43 -3.58 20.84
CA PHE A 38 7.83 -3.91 19.46
C PHE A 38 7.98 -5.41 19.21
N GLN A 39 8.55 -6.15 20.16
CA GLN A 39 8.64 -7.62 20.09
C GLN A 39 7.26 -8.27 20.04
N ALA A 40 6.32 -7.79 20.87
CA ALA A 40 4.94 -8.27 20.86
C ALA A 40 4.24 -7.93 19.53
N HIS A 41 4.37 -6.70 19.04
CA HIS A 41 3.83 -6.30 17.74
C HIS A 41 4.34 -7.22 16.61
N LEU A 42 5.65 -7.45 16.55
CA LEU A 42 6.27 -8.31 15.55
C LEU A 42 5.77 -9.75 15.62
N ALA A 43 5.67 -10.31 16.84
CA ALA A 43 5.15 -11.65 17.04
C ALA A 43 3.70 -11.78 16.57
N PHE A 44 2.84 -10.82 16.91
CA PHE A 44 1.43 -10.87 16.49
C PHE A 44 1.25 -10.61 14.99
N TYR A 45 2.07 -9.75 14.39
CA TYR A 45 2.07 -9.52 12.94
C TYR A 45 2.44 -10.79 12.17
N HIS A 46 3.44 -11.55 12.65
CA HIS A 46 3.79 -12.86 12.08
C HIS A 46 2.70 -13.91 12.20
N LEU A 47 1.95 -13.88 13.29
CA LEU A 47 0.83 -14.79 13.50
C LEU A 47 -0.43 -14.36 12.73
N SER A 48 -0.32 -13.36 11.84
CA SER A 48 -1.44 -12.73 11.12
C SER A 48 -2.56 -12.24 12.05
N ASN A 49 -2.25 -11.98 13.32
CA ASN A 49 -3.20 -11.49 14.30
C ASN A 49 -3.11 -9.96 14.39
N LEU A 50 -3.74 -9.30 13.41
CA LEU A 50 -3.65 -7.85 13.23
C LEU A 50 -4.21 -7.08 14.43
N THR A 51 -5.28 -7.57 15.06
CA THR A 51 -5.90 -6.93 16.21
C THR A 51 -4.97 -6.88 17.43
N LYS A 52 -4.24 -7.96 17.72
CA LYS A 52 -3.24 -7.98 18.80
C LYS A 52 -1.97 -7.21 18.42
N ALA A 53 -1.59 -7.22 17.14
CA ALA A 53 -0.49 -6.39 16.63
C ALA A 53 -0.80 -4.90 16.82
N ARG A 54 -2.07 -4.50 16.62
CA ARG A 54 -2.58 -3.13 16.85
C ARG A 54 -2.54 -2.75 18.31
N ALA A 55 -3.07 -3.60 19.18
CA ALA A 55 -3.04 -3.37 20.62
C ALA A 55 -1.59 -3.16 21.12
N SER A 56 -0.66 -3.98 20.62
CA SER A 56 0.76 -3.87 20.97
C SER A 56 1.40 -2.59 20.44
N LEU A 57 1.03 -2.14 19.23
CA LEU A 57 1.51 -0.89 18.64
C LEU A 57 0.94 0.34 19.35
N THR A 58 -0.34 0.31 19.73
CA THR A 58 -0.96 1.35 20.56
C THR A 58 -0.22 1.47 21.89
N ASN A 59 0.10 0.35 22.53
CA ASN A 59 0.90 0.35 23.76
C ASN A 59 2.29 0.95 23.52
N ALA A 60 2.96 0.60 22.41
CA ALA A 60 4.25 1.19 22.04
C ALA A 60 4.16 2.72 21.89
N ARG A 61 3.09 3.24 21.26
CA ARG A 61 2.83 4.68 21.12
C ARG A 61 2.56 5.36 22.47
N THR A 62 1.78 4.73 23.36
CA THR A 62 1.54 5.27 24.70
C THR A 62 2.85 5.39 25.48
N ILE A 63 3.72 4.36 25.39
CA ILE A 63 5.04 4.39 26.02
C ILE A 63 5.91 5.49 25.41
N ALA A 64 5.94 5.61 24.07
CA ALA A 64 6.71 6.60 23.34
C ALA A 64 6.24 8.05 23.58
N ASN A 65 4.95 8.27 23.81
CA ASN A 65 4.40 9.57 24.17
C ASN A 65 4.65 9.91 25.65
N SER A 66 4.63 8.90 26.53
CA SER A 66 4.86 9.09 27.97
C SER A 66 6.32 9.39 28.32
N LYS A 67 7.26 8.95 27.47
CA LYS A 67 8.71 9.14 27.65
C LYS A 67 9.29 9.72 26.39
N TYR A 68 10.06 10.81 26.50
CA TYR A 68 10.70 11.44 25.35
C TYR A 68 11.37 10.42 24.43
N THR A 69 10.92 10.38 23.18
CA THR A 69 11.37 9.43 22.17
C THR A 69 11.92 10.19 20.96
N PRO A 70 13.07 9.80 20.38
CA PRO A 70 13.64 10.51 19.26
C PRO A 70 12.66 10.61 18.08
N PRO A 71 12.63 11.73 17.33
CA PRO A 71 11.70 11.94 16.22
C PRO A 71 11.73 10.81 15.17
N ALA A 72 12.90 10.24 14.88
CA ALA A 72 13.02 9.11 13.96
C ALA A 72 12.25 7.87 14.42
N MET A 73 12.26 7.56 15.72
CA MET A 73 11.57 6.41 16.28
C MET A 73 10.05 6.66 16.35
N GLN A 74 9.62 7.90 16.62
CA GLN A 74 8.22 8.28 16.52
C GLN A 74 7.70 8.13 15.09
N ALA A 75 8.45 8.63 14.09
CA ALA A 75 8.11 8.49 12.68
C ALA A 75 7.96 7.01 12.25
N ARG A 76 8.82 6.13 12.78
CA ARG A 76 8.74 4.68 12.55
C ARG A 76 7.46 4.06 13.14
N LEU A 77 7.01 4.53 14.31
CA LEU A 77 5.74 4.11 14.93
C LEU A 77 4.54 4.57 14.10
N ASP A 78 4.57 5.80 13.60
CA ASP A 78 3.49 6.34 12.76
C ASP A 78 3.43 5.60 11.41
N LEU A 79 4.58 5.31 10.79
CA LEU A 79 4.67 4.48 9.59
C LEU A 79 4.04 3.09 9.79
N GLN A 80 4.37 2.41 10.90
CA GLN A 80 3.77 1.10 11.22
C GLN A 80 2.26 1.20 11.48
N SER A 81 1.82 2.29 12.09
CA SER A 81 0.39 2.54 12.34
C SER A 81 -0.34 2.66 11.00
N GLY A 82 0.19 3.44 10.06
CA GLY A 82 -0.37 3.55 8.72
C GLY A 82 -0.44 2.22 7.97
N ILE A 83 0.62 1.39 8.03
CA ILE A 83 0.62 0.05 7.39
C ILE A 83 -0.48 -0.84 7.98
N LEU A 84 -0.67 -0.79 9.30
CA LEU A 84 -1.67 -1.63 9.96
C LEU A 84 -3.10 -1.19 9.65
N HIS A 85 -3.36 0.12 9.63
CA HIS A 85 -4.65 0.68 9.20
C HIS A 85 -4.98 0.35 7.74
N ALA A 86 -3.97 0.39 6.86
CA ALA A 86 -4.13 -0.03 5.47
C ALA A 86 -4.41 -1.54 5.33
N ALA A 87 -3.80 -2.37 6.18
CA ALA A 87 -3.88 -3.84 6.09
C ALA A 87 -5.12 -4.46 6.77
N GLU A 88 -5.59 -3.91 7.90
CA GLU A 88 -6.70 -4.48 8.68
C GLU A 88 -8.06 -3.90 8.28
N ASP A 89 -8.16 -2.56 8.19
CA ASP A 89 -9.44 -1.85 8.06
C ASP A 89 -9.73 -1.37 6.62
N HIS A 90 -8.78 -1.53 5.69
CA HIS A 90 -8.76 -0.84 4.40
C HIS A 90 -8.98 0.69 4.54
N ASP A 91 -8.63 1.26 5.70
CA ASP A 91 -8.79 2.69 5.99
C ASP A 91 -7.57 3.46 5.49
N PHE A 92 -7.52 3.63 4.17
CA PHE A 92 -6.47 4.37 3.49
C PHE A 92 -6.52 5.88 3.78
N LYS A 93 -7.64 6.41 4.26
CA LYS A 93 -7.77 7.83 4.62
C LYS A 93 -7.01 8.12 5.90
N THR A 94 -7.22 7.30 6.94
CA THR A 94 -6.48 7.42 8.19
C THR A 94 -5.01 7.02 8.01
N ALA A 95 -4.74 5.97 7.21
CA ALA A 95 -3.37 5.58 6.90
C ALA A 95 -2.59 6.70 6.20
N PHE A 96 -3.21 7.46 5.31
CA PHE A 96 -2.60 8.63 4.67
C PHE A 96 -2.10 9.64 5.70
N SER A 97 -2.90 10.00 6.70
CA SER A 97 -2.48 10.94 7.75
C SER A 97 -1.28 10.43 8.53
N TYR A 98 -1.26 9.14 8.89
CA TYR A 98 -0.09 8.53 9.55
C TYR A 98 1.17 8.54 8.68
N PHE A 99 1.03 8.28 7.37
CA PHE A 99 2.16 8.34 6.45
C PHE A 99 2.67 9.77 6.23
N TYR A 100 1.78 10.76 6.25
CA TYR A 100 2.14 12.17 6.14
C TYR A 100 2.97 12.63 7.35
N GLU A 101 2.51 12.36 8.58
CA GLU A 101 3.24 12.66 9.81
C GLU A 101 4.61 11.97 9.84
N ALA A 102 4.65 10.69 9.45
CA ALA A 102 5.90 9.95 9.33
C ALA A 102 6.86 10.59 8.31
N PHE A 103 6.34 11.03 7.16
CA PHE A 103 7.12 11.69 6.12
C PHE A 103 7.74 13.01 6.60
N GLU A 104 6.96 13.90 7.23
CA GLU A 104 7.47 15.16 7.76
C GLU A 104 8.54 14.93 8.84
N ALA A 105 8.30 13.94 9.72
CA ALA A 105 9.27 13.57 10.74
C ALA A 105 10.56 13.00 10.13
N PHE A 106 10.51 12.17 9.09
CA PHE A 106 11.72 11.68 8.42
C PHE A 106 12.46 12.77 7.63
N ASP A 107 11.74 13.69 6.98
CA ASP A 107 12.35 14.85 6.31
C ASP A 107 13.09 15.74 7.30
N SER A 108 12.51 15.98 8.49
CA SER A 108 13.16 16.77 9.55
C SER A 108 14.46 16.16 10.07
N VAL A 109 14.58 14.82 10.03
CA VAL A 109 15.76 14.07 10.48
C VAL A 109 16.74 13.80 9.32
N ASN A 110 16.43 14.23 8.10
CA ASN A 110 17.19 13.94 6.87
C ASN A 110 17.38 12.44 6.58
N ASP A 111 16.45 11.57 7.00
CA ASP A 111 16.47 10.15 6.63
C ASP A 111 15.79 9.97 5.27
N SER A 112 16.57 10.16 4.19
CA SER A 112 16.03 10.16 2.83
C SER A 112 15.39 8.83 2.43
N LYS A 113 15.90 7.71 2.93
CA LYS A 113 15.40 6.37 2.57
C LYS A 113 14.05 6.08 3.22
N MET A 114 13.87 6.46 4.48
CA MET A 114 12.59 6.29 5.17
C MET A 114 11.56 7.32 4.72
N ALA A 115 11.97 8.55 4.42
CA ALA A 115 11.11 9.56 3.82
C ALA A 115 10.55 9.08 2.45
N GLN A 116 11.38 8.51 1.59
CA GLN A 116 10.95 7.93 0.31
C GLN A 116 9.91 6.81 0.50
N ASN A 117 10.14 5.90 1.46
CA ASN A 117 9.17 4.84 1.79
C ASN A 117 7.83 5.41 2.28
N ALA A 118 7.86 6.41 3.18
CA ALA A 118 6.65 7.04 3.69
C ALA A 118 5.87 7.75 2.57
N LEU A 119 6.58 8.47 1.70
CA LEU A 119 6.01 9.11 0.51
C LEU A 119 5.36 8.08 -0.41
N LYS A 120 6.03 6.96 -0.68
CA LYS A 120 5.51 5.87 -1.52
C LYS A 120 4.18 5.33 -0.98
N TYR A 121 4.09 5.08 0.32
CA TYR A 121 2.84 4.61 0.93
C TYR A 121 1.76 5.69 0.96
N MET A 122 2.14 6.95 1.14
CA MET A 122 1.22 8.09 1.05
C MET A 122 0.57 8.19 -0.34
N LEU A 123 1.36 8.06 -1.42
CA LEU A 123 0.84 8.04 -2.79
C LEU A 123 -0.03 6.81 -3.05
N LEU A 124 0.38 5.64 -2.54
CA LEU A 124 -0.42 4.41 -2.64
C LEU A 124 -1.80 4.59 -2.00
N SER A 125 -1.87 5.17 -0.80
CA SER A 125 -3.15 5.44 -0.13
C SER A 125 -4.07 6.33 -0.96
N LYS A 126 -3.53 7.33 -1.66
CA LYS A 126 -4.32 8.20 -2.55
C LYS A 126 -4.84 7.48 -3.79
N ILE A 127 -4.06 6.56 -4.36
CA ILE A 127 -4.49 5.70 -5.46
C ILE A 127 -5.62 4.78 -4.98
N MET A 128 -5.52 4.26 -3.75
CA MET A 128 -6.53 3.40 -3.15
C MET A 128 -7.86 4.11 -2.85
N THR A 129 -7.83 5.38 -2.46
CA THR A 129 -9.05 6.16 -2.21
C THR A 129 -9.70 6.74 -3.47
N ASP A 130 -9.22 6.39 -4.68
CA ASP A 130 -9.65 6.94 -5.98
C ASP A 130 -9.32 8.44 -6.17
N ASN A 131 -8.36 8.98 -5.42
CA ASN A 131 -7.88 10.36 -5.55
C ASN A 131 -6.57 10.41 -6.34
N ALA A 132 -6.49 9.68 -7.45
CA ALA A 132 -5.28 9.58 -8.26
C ALA A 132 -4.83 10.93 -8.86
N ASP A 133 -5.74 11.91 -9.00
CA ASP A 133 -5.41 13.26 -9.45
C ASP A 133 -4.53 14.03 -8.44
N GLU A 134 -4.73 13.80 -7.15
CA GLU A 134 -3.96 14.46 -6.09
C GLU A 134 -2.51 13.97 -6.05
N VAL A 135 -2.21 12.77 -6.56
CA VAL A 135 -0.85 12.22 -6.63
C VAL A 135 0.06 13.16 -7.42
N ASN A 136 -0.39 13.64 -8.58
CA ASN A 136 0.40 14.57 -9.39
C ASN A 136 0.63 15.90 -8.67
N SER A 137 -0.39 16.40 -7.96
CA SER A 137 -0.28 17.64 -7.17
C SER A 137 0.70 17.49 -6.00
N ILE A 138 0.69 16.35 -5.31
CA ILE A 138 1.60 16.05 -4.19
C ILE A 138 3.06 15.98 -4.69
N LEU A 139 3.29 15.35 -5.86
CA LEU A 139 4.62 15.21 -6.44
C LEU A 139 5.27 16.55 -6.84
N VAL A 140 4.47 17.58 -7.14
CA VAL A 140 4.95 18.93 -7.48
C VAL A 140 5.32 19.74 -6.21
N GLY A 141 4.98 19.26 -5.02
CA GLY A 141 5.30 19.92 -3.76
C GLY A 141 6.81 20.11 -3.53
N LYS A 142 7.21 21.26 -2.99
CA LYS A 142 8.62 21.64 -2.76
C LYS A 142 9.41 20.65 -1.89
N THR A 143 8.75 20.02 -0.93
CA THR A 143 9.37 19.03 -0.03
C THR A 143 9.56 17.69 -0.73
N VAL A 144 8.58 17.30 -1.54
CA VAL A 144 8.52 16.01 -2.25
C VAL A 144 9.44 15.99 -3.46
N SER A 145 9.64 17.12 -4.14
CA SER A 145 10.49 17.22 -5.32
C SER A 145 11.95 16.85 -5.06
N LYS A 146 12.42 17.00 -3.81
CA LYS A 146 13.75 16.55 -3.36
C LYS A 146 13.93 15.03 -3.45
N TYR A 147 12.83 14.29 -3.35
CA TYR A 147 12.79 12.83 -3.33
C TYR A 147 12.40 12.23 -4.69
N SER A 148 12.49 13.01 -5.76
CA SER A 148 12.21 12.54 -7.11
C SER A 148 13.15 11.40 -7.51
N GLY A 149 12.58 10.29 -7.95
CA GLY A 149 13.32 9.11 -8.37
C GLY A 149 12.44 8.02 -8.98
N PRO A 150 13.02 6.82 -9.21
CA PRO A 150 12.31 5.72 -9.86
C PRO A 150 11.03 5.30 -9.13
N GLU A 151 11.01 5.42 -7.80
CA GLU A 151 9.86 5.08 -6.95
C GLU A 151 8.69 6.06 -7.14
N THR A 152 8.98 7.37 -7.25
CA THR A 152 7.95 8.38 -7.51
C THR A 152 7.41 8.28 -8.94
N ASP A 153 8.27 7.92 -9.89
CA ASP A 153 7.87 7.72 -11.29
C ASP A 153 6.98 6.49 -11.45
N ALA A 154 7.29 5.40 -10.74
CA ALA A 154 6.44 4.21 -10.68
C ALA A 154 5.04 4.56 -10.13
N MET A 155 4.96 5.31 -9.03
CA MET A 155 3.69 5.73 -8.44
C MET A 155 2.91 6.69 -9.35
N LYS A 156 3.60 7.56 -10.09
CA LYS A 156 2.98 8.44 -11.08
C LYS A 156 2.40 7.66 -12.26
N ALA A 157 3.14 6.69 -12.78
CA ALA A 157 2.65 5.79 -13.82
C ALA A 157 1.43 4.98 -13.34
N LEU A 158 1.48 4.50 -12.09
CA LEU A 158 0.38 3.79 -11.45
C LEU A 158 -0.88 4.67 -11.32
N ALA A 159 -0.72 5.92 -10.87
CA ALA A 159 -1.82 6.88 -10.77
C ALA A 159 -2.41 7.25 -12.15
N ASN A 160 -1.58 7.35 -13.19
CA ASN A 160 -2.06 7.59 -14.55
C ASN A 160 -2.86 6.39 -15.11
N ALA A 161 -2.39 5.17 -14.88
CA ALA A 161 -3.11 3.95 -15.24
C ALA A 161 -4.45 3.86 -14.47
N ALA A 162 -4.44 4.21 -13.18
CA ALA A 162 -5.63 4.31 -12.34
C ALA A 162 -6.67 5.28 -12.91
N LYS A 163 -6.22 6.49 -13.25
CA LYS A 163 -7.05 7.54 -13.83
C LYS A 163 -7.67 7.12 -15.16
N LYS A 164 -6.90 6.45 -16.02
CA LYS A 164 -7.38 5.92 -17.30
C LYS A 164 -8.23 4.67 -17.18
N ARG A 165 -8.34 4.06 -15.99
CA ARG A 165 -9.09 2.83 -15.74
C ARG A 165 -8.72 1.72 -16.74
N SER A 166 -7.43 1.52 -16.95
CA SER A 166 -6.92 0.51 -17.89
C SER A 166 -6.05 -0.50 -17.16
N LEU A 167 -6.51 -1.76 -17.10
CA LEU A 167 -5.77 -2.86 -16.51
C LEU A 167 -4.51 -3.20 -17.33
N LYS A 168 -4.52 -2.94 -18.64
CA LYS A 168 -3.35 -3.14 -19.52
C LYS A 168 -2.19 -2.22 -19.11
N GLU A 169 -2.43 -0.91 -19.07
CA GLU A 169 -1.40 0.06 -18.64
C GLU A 169 -0.94 -0.21 -17.21
N PHE A 170 -1.83 -0.67 -16.34
CA PHE A 170 -1.51 -1.07 -14.98
C PHE A 170 -0.51 -2.25 -14.97
N ASN A 171 -0.81 -3.36 -15.63
CA ASN A 171 0.07 -4.53 -15.70
C ASN A 171 1.41 -4.22 -16.39
N GLU A 172 1.42 -3.37 -17.40
CA GLU A 172 2.65 -2.88 -18.02
C GLU A 172 3.50 -2.07 -17.04
N THR A 173 2.86 -1.23 -16.21
CA THR A 173 3.55 -0.45 -15.18
C THR A 173 4.23 -1.37 -14.16
N PHE A 174 3.55 -2.43 -13.71
CA PHE A 174 4.17 -3.43 -12.82
C PHE A 174 5.28 -4.24 -13.49
N SER A 175 5.19 -4.47 -14.80
CA SER A 175 6.25 -5.16 -15.54
C SER A 175 7.49 -4.28 -15.71
N LYS A 176 7.30 -2.96 -15.90
CA LYS A 176 8.38 -1.98 -16.06
C LYS A 176 9.05 -1.61 -14.72
N TYR A 177 8.26 -1.47 -13.67
CA TYR A 177 8.73 -1.09 -12.32
C TYR A 177 8.66 -2.24 -11.33
N GLY A 178 8.92 -3.47 -11.81
CA GLY A 178 8.85 -4.68 -11.00
C GLY A 178 9.74 -4.60 -9.77
N ASP A 179 10.97 -4.10 -9.92
CA ASP A 179 11.91 -3.96 -8.81
C ASP A 179 11.38 -3.02 -7.73
N GLN A 180 10.80 -1.86 -8.10
CA GLN A 180 10.34 -0.88 -7.11
C GLN A 180 8.98 -1.26 -6.49
N LEU A 181 8.09 -1.92 -7.22
CA LEU A 181 6.73 -2.21 -6.77
C LEU A 181 6.57 -3.60 -6.16
N MET A 182 7.27 -4.63 -6.67
CA MET A 182 7.18 -6.01 -6.18
C MET A 182 8.14 -6.30 -5.03
N GLU A 183 9.25 -5.56 -4.90
CA GLU A 183 10.17 -5.72 -3.77
C GLU A 183 9.56 -5.27 -2.45
N ASP A 184 8.55 -4.40 -2.50
CA ASP A 184 7.89 -3.86 -1.32
C ASP A 184 6.69 -4.73 -0.88
N PRO A 185 6.76 -5.38 0.30
CA PRO A 185 5.71 -6.28 0.76
C PRO A 185 4.38 -5.56 1.02
N VAL A 186 4.41 -4.27 1.37
CA VAL A 186 3.19 -3.50 1.64
C VAL A 186 2.45 -3.27 0.33
N VAL A 187 3.15 -2.82 -0.70
CA VAL A 187 2.58 -2.64 -2.05
C VAL A 187 2.10 -3.98 -2.61
N GLN A 188 2.88 -5.05 -2.43
CA GLN A 188 2.53 -6.38 -2.91
C GLN A 188 1.25 -6.92 -2.25
N LYS A 189 1.07 -6.76 -0.94
CA LYS A 189 -0.17 -7.17 -0.23
C LYS A 189 -1.40 -6.43 -0.78
N HIS A 190 -1.21 -5.19 -1.19
CA HIS A 190 -2.25 -4.34 -1.73
C HIS A 190 -2.49 -4.52 -3.24
N PHE A 191 -1.60 -5.22 -3.94
CA PHE A 191 -1.67 -5.42 -5.39
C PHE A 191 -2.95 -6.15 -5.84
N SER A 192 -3.35 -7.21 -5.14
CA SER A 192 -4.56 -7.97 -5.47
C SER A 192 -5.80 -7.07 -5.38
N SER A 193 -5.92 -6.32 -4.28
CA SER A 193 -7.03 -5.38 -4.05
C SER A 193 -7.09 -4.25 -5.08
N ILE A 194 -5.94 -3.68 -5.47
CA ILE A 194 -5.91 -2.65 -6.53
C ILE A 194 -6.28 -3.27 -7.87
N SER A 195 -5.72 -4.43 -8.22
CA SER A 195 -6.00 -5.10 -9.49
C SER A 195 -7.47 -5.43 -9.63
N ASP A 196 -8.09 -5.91 -8.55
CA ASP A 196 -9.53 -6.17 -8.49
C ASP A 196 -10.33 -4.87 -8.68
N THR A 197 -9.98 -3.80 -7.97
CA THR A 197 -10.67 -2.52 -8.07
C THR A 197 -10.53 -1.89 -9.47
N MET A 198 -9.36 -1.99 -10.09
CA MET A 198 -9.13 -1.53 -11.47
C MET A 198 -9.93 -2.33 -12.48
N PHE A 199 -9.96 -3.65 -12.29
CA PHE A 199 -10.70 -4.54 -13.18
C PHE A 199 -12.20 -4.24 -13.11
N GLU A 200 -12.74 -4.02 -11.91
CA GLU A 200 -14.12 -3.57 -11.71
C GLU A 200 -14.38 -2.22 -12.41
N LYS A 201 -13.50 -1.23 -12.24
CA LYS A 201 -13.65 0.08 -12.89
C LYS A 201 -13.59 0.01 -14.41
N GLU A 202 -12.73 -0.84 -14.97
CA GLU A 202 -12.63 -1.04 -16.41
C GLU A 202 -13.88 -1.74 -16.96
N LEU A 203 -14.39 -2.77 -16.27
CA LEU A 203 -15.65 -3.44 -16.64
C LEU A 203 -16.82 -2.46 -16.58
N SER A 204 -16.95 -1.67 -15.52
CA SER A 204 -17.99 -0.64 -15.42
C SER A 204 -17.92 0.37 -16.55
N ARG A 205 -16.73 0.82 -16.93
CA ARG A 205 -16.55 1.74 -18.08
C ARG A 205 -16.98 1.10 -19.40
N LEU A 206 -16.65 -0.17 -19.62
CA LEU A 206 -16.99 -0.89 -20.85
C LEU A 206 -18.48 -1.19 -20.96
N ILE A 207 -19.17 -1.40 -19.84
CA ILE A 207 -20.61 -1.74 -19.81
C ILE A 207 -21.48 -0.47 -19.83
N GLN A 208 -21.02 0.64 -19.26
CA GLN A 208 -21.79 1.90 -19.13
C GLN A 208 -22.54 2.38 -20.39
N PRO A 209 -21.99 2.29 -21.62
CA PRO A 209 -22.70 2.77 -22.82
C PRO A 209 -23.71 1.77 -23.39
N TYR A 210 -23.80 0.53 -22.88
CA TYR A 210 -24.64 -0.53 -23.45
C TYR A 210 -25.76 -0.95 -22.51
N SER A 211 -26.97 -1.13 -23.05
CA SER A 211 -28.08 -1.74 -22.29
C SER A 211 -28.01 -3.27 -22.28
N CYS A 212 -27.48 -3.86 -23.36
CA CYS A 212 -27.23 -5.30 -23.49
C CYS A 212 -25.88 -5.48 -24.17
N VAL A 213 -24.99 -6.30 -23.60
CA VAL A 213 -23.63 -6.51 -24.13
C VAL A 213 -23.25 -7.99 -24.08
N GLN A 214 -22.56 -8.45 -25.13
CA GLN A 214 -22.04 -9.81 -25.19
C GLN A 214 -20.74 -9.93 -24.37
N ILE A 215 -20.64 -10.95 -23.53
CA ILE A 215 -19.45 -11.22 -22.69
C ILE A 215 -18.19 -11.40 -23.55
N GLU A 216 -18.34 -11.98 -24.75
CA GLU A 216 -17.23 -12.19 -25.67
C GLU A 216 -16.64 -10.87 -26.20
N HIS A 217 -17.46 -9.84 -26.38
CA HIS A 217 -17.00 -8.50 -26.75
C HIS A 217 -16.18 -7.86 -25.62
N ILE A 218 -16.66 -7.97 -24.38
CA ILE A 218 -15.94 -7.46 -23.18
C ILE A 218 -14.60 -8.17 -23.03
N SER A 219 -14.57 -9.50 -23.14
CA SER A 219 -13.35 -10.31 -23.05
C SER A 219 -12.30 -9.89 -24.08
N LYS A 220 -12.71 -9.62 -25.34
CA LYS A 220 -11.81 -9.12 -26.40
C LYS A 220 -11.27 -7.72 -26.09
N CYS A 221 -12.10 -6.82 -25.56
CA CYS A 221 -11.68 -5.47 -25.19
C CYS A 221 -10.66 -5.46 -24.04
N VAL A 222 -10.93 -6.22 -22.97
CA VAL A 222 -10.02 -6.30 -21.81
C VAL A 222 -8.77 -7.14 -22.12
N GLY A 223 -8.89 -8.14 -23.01
CA GLY A 223 -7.78 -9.06 -23.34
C GLY A 223 -7.59 -10.17 -22.30
N LEU A 224 -8.65 -10.56 -21.60
CA LEU A 224 -8.66 -11.63 -20.60
C LEU A 224 -9.61 -12.76 -21.01
N ASN A 225 -9.40 -13.96 -20.45
CA ASN A 225 -10.24 -15.12 -20.73
C ASN A 225 -11.72 -14.85 -20.34
N ARG A 226 -12.65 -15.34 -21.15
CA ARG A 226 -14.10 -15.21 -20.96
C ARG A 226 -14.53 -15.68 -19.56
N ASP A 227 -14.02 -16.82 -19.11
CA ASP A 227 -14.40 -17.42 -17.82
C ASP A 227 -14.06 -16.51 -16.63
N LEU A 228 -12.91 -15.81 -16.70
CA LEU A 228 -12.48 -14.88 -15.66
C LEU A 228 -13.37 -13.63 -15.64
N VAL A 229 -13.70 -13.11 -16.81
CA VAL A 229 -14.59 -11.95 -16.97
C VAL A 229 -16.00 -12.28 -16.46
N GLU A 230 -16.54 -13.43 -16.85
CA GLU A 230 -17.86 -13.90 -16.42
C GLU A 230 -17.91 -14.09 -14.90
N LYS A 231 -16.90 -14.73 -14.31
CA LYS A 231 -16.80 -14.90 -12.86
C LYS A 231 -16.76 -13.55 -12.14
N LYS A 232 -15.95 -12.60 -12.60
CA LYS A 232 -15.88 -11.27 -11.96
C LYS A 232 -17.18 -10.49 -12.11
N LEU A 233 -17.81 -10.52 -13.29
CA LEU A 233 -19.12 -9.89 -13.50
C LEU A 233 -20.19 -10.48 -12.59
N SER A 234 -20.21 -11.81 -12.43
CA SER A 234 -21.14 -12.47 -11.51
C SER A 234 -20.93 -12.02 -10.05
N GLN A 235 -19.68 -11.85 -9.63
CA GLN A 235 -19.33 -11.34 -8.30
C GLN A 235 -19.79 -9.89 -8.13
N MET A 236 -19.55 -9.02 -9.12
CA MET A 236 -19.98 -7.62 -9.06
C MET A 236 -21.50 -7.46 -9.01
N ILE A 237 -22.26 -8.34 -9.67
CA ILE A 237 -23.72 -8.37 -9.61
C ILE A 237 -24.18 -8.79 -8.20
N LEU A 238 -23.56 -9.84 -7.63
CA LEU A 238 -23.86 -10.30 -6.25
C LEU A 238 -23.54 -9.21 -5.21
N ASP A 239 -22.44 -8.49 -5.40
CA ASP A 239 -22.00 -7.39 -4.56
C ASP A 239 -22.83 -6.11 -4.76
N LYS A 240 -23.86 -6.13 -5.64
CA LYS A 240 -24.72 -4.99 -5.99
C LYS A 240 -23.95 -3.75 -6.45
N LYS A 241 -22.83 -3.96 -7.15
CA LYS A 241 -22.03 -2.87 -7.75
C LYS A 241 -22.59 -2.35 -9.08
N PHE A 242 -23.53 -3.10 -9.67
CA PHE A 242 -24.30 -2.71 -10.84
C PHE A 242 -25.78 -2.57 -10.46
N TYR A 243 -26.44 -1.56 -11.03
CA TYR A 243 -27.89 -1.36 -10.99
C TYR A 243 -28.45 -1.49 -12.40
#